data_AF-T0TZE1-F1
#
_entry.id   AF-T0TZE1-F1
#
_cell.length_a   1.000
_cell.length_b   1.000
_cell.length_c   1.000
_cell.angle_alpha   90.00
_cell.angle_beta   90.00
_cell.angle_gamma   90.00
#
_symmetry.space_group_name_H-M   'P 1'
#
loop_
_entity.id
_entity.type
_entity.pdbx_description
1 polymer ?
#
loop_
_entity_poly.entity_id
_entity_poly.type
_entity_poly.pdbx_seq_one_letter_code
_entity_poly.pdbx_strand_id
1 'polypeptide(L)'
;MERHIYRNGDNDYLIDGRKVRLRDIHDLFMDTGLGRDSFSIISQGRVEAIFNAKPEERRAIFEEAAGVLKYKTRKKETESKLNQTQDNLDRLEDIIYELDGQINPLEKQAATAKRYLELDEERRQTQLNLLVHDIEVGKKICPKRKRIWQRSRTN
;
A
#
# COMPACT_ATOMS: atom_id res chain seq x y z
N MET A 1 33.64 -23.41 -3.51
CA MET A 1 33.27 -22.02 -3.86
C MET A 1 34.23 -21.52 -4.90
N GLU A 2 33.70 -20.83 -5.91
CA GLU A 2 34.50 -20.23 -6.96
C GLU A 2 34.18 -18.74 -7.05
N ARG A 3 35.24 -17.92 -7.12
CA ARG A 3 35.12 -16.48 -7.37
C ARG A 3 35.76 -16.20 -8.71
N HIS A 4 34.99 -15.68 -9.65
CA HIS A 4 35.48 -15.19 -10.93
C HIS A 4 35.60 -13.68 -10.88
N ILE A 5 36.76 -13.16 -11.25
CA ILE A 5 37.01 -11.72 -11.35
C ILE A 5 37.24 -11.42 -12.82
N TYR A 6 36.37 -10.61 -13.39
CA TYR A 6 36.46 -10.20 -14.78
C TYR A 6 37.32 -8.93 -14.90
N ARG A 7 37.92 -8.73 -16.08
CA ARG A 7 38.78 -7.57 -16.35
C ARG A 7 38.05 -6.22 -16.29
N ASN A 8 36.73 -6.24 -16.40
CA ASN A 8 35.86 -5.07 -16.23
C ASN A 8 35.60 -4.73 -14.74
N GLY A 9 36.11 -5.53 -13.79
CA GLY A 9 35.91 -5.35 -12.35
C GLY A 9 34.71 -6.09 -11.77
N ASP A 10 33.93 -6.78 -12.62
CA ASP A 10 32.80 -7.58 -12.14
C ASP A 10 33.29 -8.81 -11.37
N ASN A 11 32.58 -9.14 -10.31
CA ASN A 11 32.85 -10.31 -9.47
C ASN A 11 31.64 -11.23 -9.52
N ASP A 12 31.85 -12.45 -10.00
CA ASP A 12 30.85 -13.51 -9.93
C ASP A 12 31.24 -14.52 -8.86
N TYR A 13 30.22 -14.96 -8.12
CA TYR A 13 30.39 -15.92 -7.03
C TYR A 13 29.52 -17.15 -7.26
N LEU A 14 30.12 -18.33 -7.12
CA LEU A 14 29.46 -19.61 -7.31
C LEU A 14 29.62 -20.52 -6.09
N ILE A 15 28.51 -21.10 -5.64
CA ILE A 15 28.44 -22.21 -4.69
C ILE A 15 27.81 -23.39 -5.44
N ASP A 16 28.52 -24.52 -5.51
CA ASP A 16 28.07 -25.74 -6.21
C ASP A 16 27.54 -25.49 -7.63
N GLY A 17 28.21 -24.61 -8.37
CA GLY A 17 27.85 -24.23 -9.74
C GLY A 17 26.66 -23.27 -9.87
N ARG A 18 26.03 -22.83 -8.77
CA ARG A 18 24.95 -21.84 -8.78
C ARG A 18 25.49 -20.45 -8.47
N LYS A 19 25.05 -19.46 -9.24
CA LYS A 19 25.36 -18.04 -9.01
C LYS A 19 24.66 -17.57 -7.74
N VAL A 20 25.45 -17.08 -6.78
CA VAL A 20 24.96 -16.60 -5.48
C VAL A 20 25.41 -15.16 -5.24
N ARG A 21 24.74 -14.46 -4.32
CA ARG A 21 25.15 -13.09 -3.97
C ARG A 21 26.29 -13.15 -2.95
N LEU A 22 27.11 -12.11 -2.93
CA LEU A 22 28.16 -11.96 -1.91
C LEU A 22 27.60 -12.02 -0.48
N ARG A 23 26.37 -11.52 -0.27
CA ARG A 23 25.70 -11.58 1.03
C ARG A 23 25.48 -13.03 1.48
N ASP A 24 24.98 -13.89 0.60
CA ASP A 24 24.68 -15.29 0.92
C ASP A 24 25.96 -16.05 1.31
N ILE A 25 27.08 -15.73 0.67
CA ILE A 25 28.41 -16.26 0.99
C ILE A 25 28.85 -15.81 2.38
N HIS A 26 28.69 -14.52 2.67
CA HIS A 26 29.06 -13.96 3.97
C HIS A 26 28.23 -14.56 5.10
N ASP A 27 26.93 -14.77 4.87
CA ASP A 27 26.02 -15.41 5.82
C ASP A 27 26.39 -16.88 6.06
N LEU A 28 26.85 -17.60 5.02
CA LEU A 28 27.36 -18.97 5.17
C LEU A 28 28.67 -19.01 5.99
N PHE A 29 29.60 -18.09 5.75
CA PHE A 29 30.87 -18.02 6.48
C PHE A 29 30.72 -17.54 7.94
N MET A 30 29.71 -16.70 8.21
CA MET A 30 29.28 -16.35 9.57
C MET A 30 28.86 -17.59 10.38
N ASP A 31 28.24 -18.57 9.72
CA ASP A 31 27.76 -19.81 10.37
C ASP A 31 28.89 -20.82 10.61
N THR A 32 29.97 -20.78 9.83
CA THR A 32 31.14 -21.65 10.01
C THR A 32 32.25 -21.05 10.89
N GLY A 33 32.09 -19.81 11.36
CA GLY A 33 33.13 -19.09 12.13
C GLY A 33 34.36 -18.69 11.30
N LEU A 34 34.27 -18.80 9.98
CA LEU A 34 35.33 -18.46 9.00
C LEU A 34 34.98 -17.16 8.26
N GLY A 35 34.43 -16.18 8.99
CA GLY A 35 34.06 -14.86 8.46
C GLY A 35 35.24 -14.06 7.88
N ARG A 36 34.97 -12.89 7.31
CA ARG A 36 36.00 -12.00 6.72
C ARG A 36 37.07 -11.58 7.74
N ASP A 37 36.71 -11.59 9.02
CA ASP A 37 37.59 -11.30 10.15
C ASP A 37 37.98 -12.56 10.95
N SER A 38 37.78 -13.74 10.37
CA SER A 38 38.09 -15.01 11.04
C SER A 38 39.55 -15.07 11.47
N PHE A 39 39.71 -15.37 12.76
CA PHE A 39 41.01 -15.53 13.42
C PHE A 39 41.90 -16.61 12.79
N SER A 40 41.37 -17.42 11.89
CA SER A 40 42.10 -18.45 11.16
C SER A 40 43.17 -17.89 10.22
N ILE A 41 43.10 -16.60 9.85
CA ILE A 41 44.10 -15.95 8.98
C ILE A 41 44.71 -14.74 9.70
N ILE A 42 45.93 -14.92 10.19
CA ILE A 42 46.71 -13.84 10.81
C ILE A 42 47.43 -13.07 9.70
N SER A 43 46.87 -11.95 9.28
CA SER A 43 47.58 -11.02 8.38
C SER A 43 48.69 -10.29 9.13
N GLN A 44 49.80 -10.00 8.46
CA GLN A 44 50.91 -9.23 9.03
C GLN A 44 50.39 -7.85 9.52
N GLY A 45 50.70 -7.49 10.78
CA GLY A 45 50.22 -6.26 11.42
C GLY A 45 48.86 -6.35 12.14
N ARG A 46 48.13 -7.49 12.03
CA ARG A 46 46.84 -7.67 12.74
C ARG A 46 47.00 -7.64 14.26
N VAL A 47 48.10 -8.18 14.78
CA VAL A 47 48.39 -8.21 16.23
C VAL A 47 48.60 -6.80 16.79
N GLU A 48 49.36 -5.95 16.09
CA GLU A 48 49.55 -4.54 16.45
C GLU A 48 48.24 -3.75 16.35
N ALA A 49 47.42 -4.03 15.33
CA ALA A 49 46.10 -3.41 15.19
C ALA A 49 45.17 -3.75 16.37
N ILE A 50 45.13 -5.02 16.82
CA ILE A 50 44.33 -5.43 17.99
C ILE A 50 44.88 -4.78 19.27
N PHE A 51 46.20 -4.64 19.39
CA PHE A 51 46.83 -4.02 20.54
C PHE A 51 46.60 -2.50 20.61
N ASN A 52 46.49 -1.82 19.47
CA ASN A 52 46.18 -0.39 19.41
C ASN A 52 44.66 -0.09 19.31
N ALA A 53 43.83 -1.12 19.12
CA ALA A 53 42.38 -0.98 18.98
C ALA A 53 41.71 -0.44 20.24
N LYS A 54 40.62 0.31 20.04
CA LYS A 54 39.79 0.80 21.15
C LYS A 54 39.12 -0.35 21.90
N PRO A 55 38.76 -0.17 23.19
CA PRO A 55 38.07 -1.20 23.96
C PRO A 55 36.79 -1.74 23.30
N GLU A 56 36.06 -0.89 22.57
CA GLU A 56 34.87 -1.28 21.81
C GLU A 56 35.18 -2.25 20.66
N GLU A 57 36.22 -1.98 19.89
CA GLU A 57 36.68 -2.83 18.78
C GLU A 57 37.19 -4.17 19.31
N ARG A 58 37.94 -4.17 20.42
CA ARG A 58 38.36 -5.41 21.08
C ARG A 58 37.17 -6.22 21.57
N ARG A 59 36.11 -5.59 22.07
CA ARG A 59 34.90 -6.29 22.52
C ARG A 59 34.18 -6.99 21.37
N ALA A 60 34.08 -6.35 20.21
CA ALA A 60 33.48 -6.97 19.02
C ALA A 60 34.25 -8.25 18.60
N ILE A 61 35.57 -8.21 18.68
CA ILE A 61 36.47 -9.35 18.42
C ILE A 61 36.17 -10.52 19.38
N PHE A 62 36.03 -10.25 20.68
CA PHE A 62 35.67 -11.28 21.67
C PHE A 62 34.24 -11.81 21.48
N GLU A 63 33.27 -10.95 21.13
CA GLU A 63 31.89 -11.33 20.86
C GLU A 63 31.76 -12.23 19.61
N GLU A 64 32.62 -12.02 18.60
CA GLU A 64 32.73 -12.87 17.42
C GLU A 64 33.36 -14.23 17.76
N ALA A 65 34.46 -14.25 18.52
CA ALA A 65 35.10 -15.48 18.97
C ALA A 65 34.17 -16.34 19.85
N ALA A 66 33.31 -15.71 20.64
CA ALA A 66 32.31 -16.39 21.46
C ALA A 66 31.04 -16.82 20.69
N GLY A 67 30.93 -16.49 19.39
CA GLY A 67 29.77 -16.81 18.55
C GLY A 67 28.48 -16.05 18.92
N VAL A 68 28.56 -15.07 19.83
CA VAL A 68 27.40 -14.29 20.32
C VAL A 68 27.01 -13.20 19.31
N LEU A 69 27.95 -12.77 18.47
CA LEU A 69 27.74 -11.72 17.46
C LEU A 69 26.57 -12.04 16.52
N LYS A 70 26.44 -13.30 16.08
CA LYS A 70 25.33 -13.75 15.20
C LYS A 70 23.96 -13.50 15.84
N TYR A 71 23.79 -13.87 17.10
CA TYR A 71 22.53 -13.70 17.82
C TYR A 71 22.22 -12.22 18.08
N LYS A 72 23.24 -11.42 18.39
CA LYS A 72 23.11 -9.97 18.61
C LYS A 72 22.65 -9.25 17.33
N THR A 73 23.25 -9.58 16.18
CA THR A 73 22.86 -9.02 14.89
C THR A 73 21.44 -9.43 14.50
N ARG A 74 21.10 -10.73 14.62
CA ARG A 74 19.74 -11.22 14.36
C ARG A 74 18.70 -10.58 15.27
N LYS A 75 19.01 -10.39 16.55
CA LYS A 75 18.14 -9.69 17.51
C LYS A 75 17.87 -8.26 17.05
N LYS A 76 18.91 -7.50 16.71
CA LYS A 76 18.78 -6.11 16.23
C LYS A 76 17.96 -6.01 14.94
N GLU A 77 18.18 -6.91 13.99
CA GLU A 77 17.38 -6.97 12.75
C GLU A 77 15.91 -7.27 13.04
N THR A 78 15.64 -8.20 13.96
CA THR A 78 14.28 -8.58 14.36
C THR A 78 13.58 -7.44 15.09
N GLU A 79 14.27 -6.77 16.02
CA GLU A 79 13.76 -5.57 16.69
C GLU A 79 13.43 -4.46 15.70
N SER A 80 14.29 -4.22 14.71
CA SER A 80 14.02 -3.24 13.65
C SER A 80 12.78 -3.59 12.83
N LYS A 81 12.61 -4.88 12.47
CA LYS A 81 11.43 -5.35 11.73
C LYS A 81 10.16 -5.27 12.57
N LEU A 82 10.25 -5.56 13.87
CA LEU A 82 9.14 -5.47 14.80
C LEU A 82 8.66 -4.03 14.92
N ASN A 83 9.58 -3.08 15.12
CA ASN A 83 9.26 -1.65 15.18
C ASN A 83 8.59 -1.18 13.88
N GLN A 84 9.15 -1.54 12.72
CA GLN A 84 8.55 -1.20 11.43
C GLN A 84 7.14 -1.79 11.26
N THR A 85 6.90 -3.00 11.80
CA THR A 85 5.58 -3.63 11.74
C THR A 85 4.59 -2.92 12.66
N GLN A 86 5.04 -2.48 13.84
CA GLN A 86 4.22 -1.69 14.75
C GLN A 86 3.83 -0.35 14.12
N ASP A 87 4.79 0.39 13.56
CA ASP A 87 4.51 1.65 12.86
C ASP A 87 3.49 1.46 11.71
N ASN A 88 3.55 0.33 11.00
CA ASN A 88 2.59 0.02 9.95
C ASN A 88 1.19 -0.29 10.50
N LEU A 89 1.10 -0.93 11.67
CA LEU A 89 -0.17 -1.22 12.33
C LEU A 89 -0.83 0.07 12.79
N ASP A 90 -0.07 0.96 13.44
CA ASP A 90 -0.56 2.25 13.92
C ASP A 90 -1.13 3.08 12.75
N ARG A 91 -0.43 3.09 11.61
CA ARG A 91 -0.93 3.74 10.38
C ARG A 91 -2.21 3.11 9.83
N LEU A 92 -2.36 1.79 9.94
CA LEU A 92 -3.58 1.10 9.53
C LEU A 92 -4.75 1.47 10.44
N GLU A 93 -4.52 1.56 11.74
CA GLU A 93 -5.53 2.00 12.71
C GLU A 93 -6.00 3.42 12.42
N ASP A 94 -5.08 4.35 12.11
CA ASP A 94 -5.43 5.71 11.70
C ASP A 94 -6.33 5.75 10.45
N ILE A 95 -6.00 4.94 9.42
CA ILE A 95 -6.79 4.86 8.19
C ILE A 95 -8.18 4.28 8.47
N ILE A 96 -8.27 3.24 9.29
CA ILE A 96 -9.56 2.64 9.67
C ILE A 96 -10.42 3.69 10.39
N TYR A 97 -9.84 4.43 11.33
CA TYR A 97 -10.54 5.49 12.04
C TYR A 97 -11.04 6.60 11.10
N GLU A 98 -10.23 7.02 10.13
CA GLU A 98 -10.64 8.00 9.12
C GLU A 98 -11.80 7.48 8.27
N LEU A 99 -11.73 6.23 7.80
CA LEU A 99 -12.78 5.61 6.98
C LEU A 99 -14.09 5.44 7.74
N ASP A 100 -14.05 5.03 9.00
CA ASP A 100 -15.24 4.93 9.86
C ASP A 100 -15.94 6.29 10.02
N GLY A 101 -15.16 7.37 10.09
CA GLY A 101 -15.68 8.73 10.08
C GLY A 101 -16.41 9.10 8.78
N GLN A 102 -15.97 8.55 7.64
CA GLN A 102 -16.54 8.82 6.32
C GLN A 102 -17.78 7.98 6.01
N ILE A 103 -17.92 6.77 6.56
CA ILE A 103 -19.05 5.86 6.28
C ILE A 103 -20.40 6.51 6.64
N ASN A 104 -20.51 7.09 7.83
CA ASN A 104 -21.75 7.69 8.32
C ASN A 104 -22.33 8.82 7.43
N PRO A 105 -21.55 9.84 7.00
CA PRO A 105 -22.05 10.86 6.09
C PRO A 105 -22.38 10.30 4.70
N LEU A 106 -21.59 9.34 4.20
CA LEU A 106 -21.86 8.67 2.92
C LEU A 106 -23.19 7.91 2.94
N GLU A 107 -23.49 7.21 4.03
CA GLU A 107 -24.78 6.51 4.19
C GLU A 107 -25.96 7.49 4.18
N LYS A 108 -25.83 8.62 4.89
CA LYS A 108 -26.85 9.69 4.88
C LYS A 108 -27.05 10.26 3.48
N GLN A 109 -25.96 10.55 2.77
CA GLN A 109 -26.02 11.05 1.39
C GLN A 109 -26.71 10.04 0.47
N ALA A 110 -26.39 8.75 0.60
CA ALA A 110 -27.04 7.68 -0.17
C ALA A 110 -28.54 7.59 0.13
N ALA A 111 -28.95 7.70 1.39
CA ALA A 111 -30.36 7.72 1.78
C ALA A 111 -31.10 8.94 1.20
N THR A 112 -30.50 10.13 1.26
CA THR A 112 -31.07 11.34 0.64
C THR A 112 -31.19 11.20 -0.88
N ALA A 113 -30.16 10.66 -1.55
CA ALA A 113 -30.18 10.44 -2.99
C ALA A 113 -31.27 9.45 -3.41
N LYS A 114 -31.46 8.35 -2.67
CA LYS A 114 -32.56 7.40 -2.92
C LYS A 114 -33.93 8.08 -2.80
N ARG A 115 -34.14 8.83 -1.72
CA ARG A 115 -35.40 9.57 -1.51
C ARG A 115 -35.66 10.63 -2.59
N TYR A 116 -34.60 11.28 -3.08
CA TYR A 116 -34.71 12.21 -4.19
C TYR A 116 -35.18 11.51 -5.48
N LEU A 117 -34.64 10.33 -5.80
CA LEU A 117 -35.04 9.56 -6.99
C LEU A 117 -36.51 9.12 -6.92
N GLU A 118 -36.99 8.70 -5.75
CA GLU A 118 -38.40 8.36 -5.53
C GLU A 118 -39.32 9.57 -5.78
N LEU A 119 -38.98 10.72 -5.17
CA LEU A 119 -39.74 11.95 -5.34
C LEU A 119 -39.67 12.50 -6.78
N ASP A 120 -38.54 12.33 -7.47
CA ASP A 120 -38.41 12.73 -8.88
C ASP A 120 -39.35 11.93 -9.78
N GLU A 121 -39.50 10.63 -9.51
CA GLU A 121 -40.41 9.78 -10.27
C GLU A 121 -41.88 10.14 -9.98
N GLU A 122 -42.27 10.34 -8.72
CA GLU A 122 -43.61 10.82 -8.35
C GLU A 122 -43.94 12.17 -9.01
N ARG A 123 -42.96 13.09 -9.01
CA ARG A 123 -43.07 14.38 -9.70
C ARG A 123 -43.29 14.19 -11.20
N ARG A 124 -42.50 13.32 -11.85
CA ARG A 124 -42.61 13.03 -13.29
C ARG A 124 -43.99 12.47 -13.62
N GLN A 125 -44.50 11.52 -12.83
CA GLN A 125 -45.83 10.94 -13.02
C GLN A 125 -46.94 11.98 -12.87
N THR A 126 -46.86 12.80 -11.81
CA THR A 126 -47.84 13.89 -11.58
C THR A 126 -47.83 14.91 -12.72
N GLN A 127 -46.65 15.26 -13.22
CA GLN A 127 -46.50 16.19 -14.34
C GLN A 127 -47.08 15.61 -15.64
N LEU A 128 -46.85 14.33 -15.92
CA LEU A 128 -47.47 13.65 -17.06
C LEU A 128 -49.00 13.63 -16.94
N ASN A 129 -49.53 13.32 -15.76
CA ASN A 129 -50.98 13.32 -15.51
C ASN A 129 -51.60 14.71 -15.72
N LEU A 130 -50.95 15.77 -15.25
CA LEU A 130 -51.38 17.15 -15.49
C LEU A 130 -51.39 17.49 -16.99
N LEU A 131 -50.32 17.14 -17.72
CA LEU A 131 -50.25 17.38 -19.16
C LEU A 131 -51.35 16.63 -19.92
N VAL A 132 -51.65 15.38 -19.55
CA VAL A 132 -52.75 14.61 -20.14
C VAL A 132 -54.09 15.28 -19.85
N HIS A 133 -54.34 15.68 -18.61
CA HIS A 133 -55.54 16.41 -18.22
C HIS A 133 -55.72 17.71 -19.02
N ASP A 134 -54.67 18.50 -19.18
CA ASP A 134 -54.70 19.74 -19.95
C ASP A 134 -55.03 19.51 -21.43
N ILE A 135 -54.48 18.43 -22.03
CA ILE A 135 -54.81 18.01 -23.40
C ILE A 135 -56.28 17.59 -23.51
N GLU A 136 -56.80 16.82 -22.55
CA GLU A 136 -58.20 16.40 -22.54
C GLU A 136 -59.18 17.56 -22.42
N VAL A 137 -58.89 18.50 -21.51
CA VAL A 137 -59.67 19.73 -21.34
C VAL A 137 -59.62 20.57 -22.62
N GLY A 138 -58.43 20.75 -23.21
CA GLY A 138 -58.26 21.43 -24.49
C GLY A 138 -59.07 20.79 -25.62
N LYS A 139 -59.06 19.45 -25.72
CA LYS A 139 -59.88 18.68 -26.68
C LYS A 139 -61.37 18.87 -26.46
N LYS A 140 -61.87 19.01 -25.23
CA LYS A 140 -63.29 19.28 -24.94
C LYS A 140 -63.71 20.71 -25.33
N ILE A 141 -62.81 21.69 -25.21
CA ILE A 141 -63.08 23.10 -25.53
C ILE A 141 -63.03 23.37 -27.04
N CYS A 142 -62.12 22.72 -27.77
CA CYS A 142 -61.90 22.92 -29.20
C CYS A 142 -63.15 22.71 -30.11
N PRO A 143 -64.01 21.68 -29.94
CA PRO A 143 -65.20 21.50 -30.76
C PRO A 143 -66.31 22.52 -30.48
N LYS A 144 -66.32 23.14 -29.28
CA LYS A 144 -67.25 24.26 -28.98
C LYS A 144 -66.79 25.55 -29.68
N ARG A 145 -65.48 25.81 -29.72
CA ARG A 145 -64.90 26.98 -30.41
C ARG A 145 -65.03 26.93 -31.93
N LYS A 146 -64.85 25.76 -32.57
CA LYS A 146 -65.06 25.61 -34.03
C LYS A 146 -66.51 25.93 -34.45
N ARG A 147 -67.50 25.55 -33.63
CA ARG A 147 -68.92 25.86 -33.87
C ARG A 147 -69.24 27.36 -33.73
N ILE A 148 -68.61 28.03 -32.76
CA ILE A 148 -68.78 29.47 -32.57
C ILE A 148 -68.11 30.24 -33.72
N TRP A 149 -66.88 29.87 -34.10
CA TRP A 149 -66.16 30.49 -35.22
C TRP A 149 -66.82 30.31 -36.59
N GLN A 150 -67.49 29.18 -36.84
CA GLN A 150 -68.26 28.97 -38.07
C GLN A 150 -69.50 29.88 -38.13
N ARG A 151 -70.20 30.09 -37.00
CA ARG A 151 -71.36 30.99 -36.93
C ARG A 151 -71.00 32.46 -37.16
N SER A 152 -69.84 32.91 -36.69
CA SER A 152 -69.36 34.29 -36.85
C SER A 152 -68.87 34.65 -38.27
N ARG A 153 -68.72 33.66 -39.17
CA ARG A 153 -68.30 33.87 -40.57
C ARG A 153 -69.47 33.81 -41.57
N THR A 154 -70.66 33.45 -41.13
CA THR A 154 -71.89 33.32 -41.96
C THR A 154 -72.87 34.48 -41.77
N ASN A 155 -72.41 35.58 -41.18
CA ASN A 155 -73.12 36.87 -41.12
C ASN A 155 -72.12 37.96 -41.50
#